data_AF-A0A2T4PXH9-F1
#
_entry.id   AF-A0A2T4PXH9-F1
#
_cell.length_a   1.000
_cell.length_b   1.000
_cell.length_c   1.000
_cell.angle_alpha   90.00
_cell.angle_beta   90.00
_cell.angle_gamma   90.00
#
_symmetry.space_group_name_H-M   'P 1'
#
loop_
_entity.id
_entity.type
_entity.pdbx_description
1 polymer ?
#
loop_
_entity_poly.entity_id
_entity_poly.type
_entity_poly.pdbx_seq_one_letter_code
_entity_poly.pdbx_strand_id
1 'polypeptide(L)'
;MAEFIAAIIGGILSLIGTFSAIFLQFKNQKKEKDEEYHNDLVSMIDIITYKAAKVRNNELNFKNANYSKENTIEIYTDIEQDFKSLDYQIQDLITMMSHHIDRSNTAIQELLSYYEPFERQFNKFKVAYKIYNQRYEDEAFDKNAIAFSKIKLDQSIEKFVNNMKKFAKENYNHEIYEPNLNKIIDKNEAINVQKYKKS
;
A
#
# COMPACT_ATOMS: atom_id res chain seq x y z
N MET A 1 16.57 65.50 25.97
CA MET A 1 17.67 64.51 26.03
C MET A 1 17.17 63.14 26.48
N ALA A 2 16.47 63.01 27.63
CA ALA A 2 15.92 61.73 28.10
C ALA A 2 14.88 61.09 27.15
N GLU A 3 13.98 61.89 26.56
CA GLU A 3 12.95 61.40 25.62
C GLU A 3 13.54 60.86 24.31
N PHE A 4 14.64 61.43 23.82
CA PHE A 4 15.34 60.97 22.62
C PHE A 4 16.05 59.63 22.86
N ILE A 5 16.67 59.46 24.03
CA ILE A 5 17.31 58.20 24.44
C ILE A 5 16.25 57.11 24.68
N ALA A 6 15.12 57.45 25.30
CA ALA A 6 14.01 56.52 25.50
C ALA A 6 13.36 56.07 24.18
N ALA A 7 13.22 56.96 23.20
CA ALA A 7 12.72 56.63 21.87
C ALA A 7 13.68 55.71 21.09
N ILE A 8 15.00 55.92 21.20
CA ILE A 8 16.01 55.06 20.59
C ILE A 8 16.03 53.67 21.25
N ILE A 9 15.99 53.61 22.59
CA ILE A 9 15.95 52.34 23.33
C ILE A 9 14.64 51.58 23.06
N GLY A 10 13.51 52.28 23.02
CA GLY A 10 12.21 51.70 22.67
C GLY A 10 12.18 51.17 21.23
N GLY A 11 12.81 51.89 20.29
CA GLY A 11 12.99 51.45 18.90
C GLY A 11 13.85 50.19 18.78
N ILE A 12 14.97 50.11 19.50
CA ILE A 12 15.86 48.94 19.52
C ILE A 12 15.18 47.73 20.16
N LEU A 13 14.48 47.90 21.28
CA LEU A 13 13.75 46.81 21.96
C LEU A 13 12.56 46.30 21.12
N SER A 14 11.84 47.19 20.43
CA SER A 14 10.78 46.82 19.50
C SER A 14 11.31 45.98 18.33
N LEU A 15 12.46 46.35 17.77
CA LEU A 15 13.12 45.58 16.71
C LEU A 15 13.54 44.20 17.20
N ILE A 16 14.18 44.09 18.36
CA ILE A 16 14.59 42.81 18.95
C ILE A 16 13.37 41.90 19.21
N GLY A 17 12.29 42.46 19.76
CA GLY A 17 11.04 41.73 19.97
C GLY A 17 10.42 41.24 18.66
N THR A 18 10.44 42.08 17.62
CA THR A 18 9.92 41.75 16.29
C THR A 18 10.75 40.64 15.63
N PHE A 19 12.08 40.73 15.65
CA PHE A 19 12.96 39.68 15.11
C PHE A 19 12.80 38.36 15.87
N SER A 20 12.65 38.40 17.19
CA SER A 20 12.42 37.21 18.01
C SER A 20 11.07 36.56 17.72
N ALA A 21 10.01 37.36 17.57
CA ALA A 21 8.67 36.89 17.20
C ALA A 21 8.64 36.26 15.80
N ILE A 22 9.30 36.89 14.82
CA ILE A 22 9.45 36.35 13.46
C ILE A 22 10.20 35.01 13.49
N PHE A 23 11.29 34.92 14.26
CA PHE A 23 12.03 33.66 14.40
C PHE A 23 11.21 32.55 15.04
N LEU A 24 10.44 32.87 16.09
CA LEU A 24 9.51 31.93 16.73
C LEU A 24 8.40 31.50 15.78
N GLN A 25 7.82 32.42 15.01
CA GLN A 25 6.82 32.11 13.98
C GLN A 25 7.40 31.18 12.91
N PHE A 26 8.60 31.46 12.40
CA PHE A 26 9.26 30.57 11.44
C PHE A 26 9.55 29.18 12.03
N LYS A 27 9.95 29.11 13.30
CA LYS A 27 10.19 27.84 13.98
C LYS A 27 8.90 27.04 14.16
N ASN A 28 7.81 27.71 14.54
CA ASN A 28 6.50 27.07 14.69
C ASN A 28 5.95 26.61 13.34
N GLN A 29 6.04 27.43 12.29
CA GLN A 29 5.61 27.05 10.94
C GLN A 29 6.39 25.86 10.39
N LYS A 30 7.71 25.80 10.61
CA LYS A 30 8.51 24.63 10.23
C LYS A 30 8.06 23.39 10.99
N LYS A 31 7.85 23.51 12.29
CA LYS A 31 7.38 22.40 13.12
C LYS A 31 6.00 21.90 12.70
N GLU A 32 5.04 22.80 12.48
CA GLU A 32 3.70 22.46 11.99
C GLU A 32 3.75 21.73 10.64
N LYS A 33 4.61 22.22 9.74
CA LYS A 33 4.82 21.62 8.42
C LYS A 33 5.45 20.22 8.51
N ASP A 34 6.42 20.03 9.40
CA ASP A 34 7.05 18.71 9.62
C ASP A 34 6.05 17.72 10.23
N GLU A 35 5.18 18.17 11.14
CA GLU A 35 4.09 17.37 11.72
C GLU A 35 3.02 17.01 10.68
N GLU A 36 2.64 17.95 9.81
CA GLU A 36 1.71 17.71 8.70
C GLU A 36 2.25 16.64 7.74
N TYR A 37 3.51 16.76 7.33
CA TYR A 37 4.15 15.76 6.48
C TYR A 37 4.24 14.39 7.12
N HIS A 38 4.54 14.34 8.42
CA HIS A 38 4.53 13.10 9.15
C HIS A 38 3.14 12.44 9.12
N ASN A 39 2.09 13.21 9.42
CA ASN A 39 0.71 12.73 9.42
C ASN A 39 0.25 12.24 8.03
N ASP A 40 0.63 12.95 6.97
CA ASP A 40 0.32 12.54 5.60
C ASP A 40 1.00 11.22 5.24
N LEU A 41 2.28 11.06 5.57
CA LEU A 41 3.03 9.83 5.30
C LEU A 41 2.43 8.62 6.01
N VAL A 42 2.12 8.74 7.31
CA VAL A 42 1.52 7.63 8.06
C VAL A 42 0.12 7.29 7.56
N SER A 43 -0.68 8.30 7.20
CA SER A 43 -1.99 8.13 6.58
C SER A 43 -1.91 7.40 5.23
N MET A 44 -0.95 7.77 4.38
CA MET A 44 -0.72 7.10 3.11
C MET A 44 -0.30 5.63 3.30
N ILE A 45 0.51 5.33 4.32
CA ILE A 45 0.87 3.95 4.68
C ILE A 45 -0.37 3.14 5.08
N ASP A 46 -1.28 3.70 5.89
CA ASP A 46 -2.53 3.04 6.27
C ASP A 46 -3.46 2.82 5.06
N ILE A 47 -3.51 3.76 4.13
CA ILE A 47 -4.27 3.60 2.89
C ILE A 47 -3.67 2.46 2.04
N ILE A 48 -2.34 2.33 1.99
CA ILE A 48 -1.66 1.23 1.28
C ILE A 48 -2.04 -0.12 1.89
N THR A 49 -2.02 -0.26 3.22
CA THR A 49 -2.35 -1.52 3.89
C THR A 49 -3.82 -1.89 3.67
N TYR A 50 -4.71 -0.90 3.72
CA TYR A 50 -6.13 -1.06 3.38
C TYR A 50 -6.34 -1.49 1.92
N LYS A 51 -5.70 -0.81 0.96
CA LYS A 51 -5.83 -1.16 -0.47
C LYS A 51 -5.24 -2.55 -0.77
N ALA A 52 -4.13 -2.92 -0.13
CA ALA A 52 -3.57 -4.27 -0.23
C ALA A 52 -4.56 -5.33 0.27
N ALA A 53 -5.28 -5.05 1.36
CA ALA A 53 -6.34 -5.93 1.85
C ALA A 53 -7.49 -6.08 0.85
N LYS A 54 -7.91 -5.02 0.16
CA LYS A 54 -8.94 -5.11 -0.89
C LYS A 54 -8.54 -6.09 -1.99
N VAL A 55 -7.30 -6.02 -2.49
CA VAL A 55 -6.77 -6.97 -3.48
C VAL A 55 -6.90 -8.41 -2.99
N ARG A 56 -6.54 -8.67 -1.73
CA ARG A 56 -6.63 -10.02 -1.12
C ARG A 56 -8.07 -10.50 -0.93
N ASN A 57 -8.96 -9.62 -0.48
CA ASN A 57 -10.30 -9.99 -0.04
C ASN A 57 -11.26 -10.37 -1.18
N ASN A 58 -10.85 -10.18 -2.44
CA ASN A 58 -11.56 -10.73 -3.59
C ASN A 58 -11.60 -12.27 -3.57
N GLU A 59 -12.79 -12.84 -3.79
CA GLU A 59 -13.09 -14.26 -3.58
C GLU A 59 -12.75 -15.16 -4.79
N LEU A 60 -11.54 -15.05 -5.35
CA LEU A 60 -11.13 -16.00 -6.39
C LEU A 60 -10.63 -17.33 -5.79
N ASN A 61 -11.57 -18.18 -5.40
CA ASN A 61 -11.34 -19.52 -4.84
C ASN A 61 -11.60 -20.64 -5.87
N PHE A 62 -11.38 -21.89 -5.47
CA PHE A 62 -11.58 -23.05 -6.36
C PHE A 62 -13.01 -23.18 -6.86
N LYS A 63 -14.01 -22.85 -6.04
CA LYS A 63 -15.42 -22.86 -6.44
C LYS A 63 -15.68 -21.83 -7.54
N ASN A 64 -15.28 -20.58 -7.32
CA ASN A 64 -15.52 -19.49 -8.27
C ASN A 64 -14.73 -19.68 -9.56
N ALA A 65 -13.52 -20.26 -9.49
CA ALA A 65 -12.72 -20.66 -10.65
C ALA A 65 -13.32 -21.80 -11.48
N ASN A 66 -14.23 -22.61 -10.92
CA ASN A 66 -14.90 -23.70 -11.64
C ASN A 66 -16.37 -23.39 -11.97
N TYR A 67 -16.92 -22.29 -11.46
CA TYR A 67 -18.34 -21.95 -11.59
C TYR A 67 -18.69 -21.51 -13.02
N SER A 68 -18.09 -20.42 -13.49
CA SER A 68 -18.20 -19.96 -14.87
C SER A 68 -16.98 -19.13 -15.26
N LYS A 69 -16.76 -19.02 -16.58
CA LYS A 69 -15.67 -18.22 -17.14
C LYS A 69 -15.86 -16.74 -16.81
N GLU A 70 -17.07 -16.25 -17.03
CA GLU A 70 -17.49 -14.86 -16.87
C GLU A 70 -17.30 -14.39 -15.43
N ASN A 71 -17.77 -15.19 -14.46
CA ASN A 71 -17.62 -14.90 -13.03
C ASN A 71 -16.14 -14.80 -12.63
N THR A 72 -15.30 -15.70 -13.14
CA THR A 72 -13.86 -15.65 -12.86
C THR A 72 -13.18 -14.44 -13.49
N ILE A 73 -13.60 -14.04 -14.69
CA ILE A 73 -13.11 -12.84 -15.38
C ILE A 73 -13.50 -11.58 -14.61
N GLU A 74 -14.73 -11.49 -14.12
CA GLU A 74 -15.22 -10.37 -13.31
C GLU A 74 -14.39 -10.23 -12.03
N ILE A 75 -14.25 -11.30 -11.25
CA ILE A 75 -13.43 -11.28 -10.02
C ILE A 75 -11.96 -10.92 -10.33
N TYR A 76 -11.38 -11.43 -11.42
CA TYR A 76 -10.04 -11.02 -11.84
C TYR A 76 -9.96 -9.53 -12.15
N THR A 77 -10.98 -8.98 -12.81
CA THR A 77 -11.03 -7.56 -13.18
C THR A 77 -11.07 -6.67 -11.94
N ASP A 78 -11.85 -7.05 -10.92
CA ASP A 78 -11.89 -6.36 -9.63
C ASP A 78 -10.53 -6.39 -8.94
N ILE A 79 -9.87 -7.56 -8.92
CA ILE A 79 -8.51 -7.72 -8.38
C ILE A 79 -7.53 -6.81 -9.13
N GLU A 80 -7.60 -6.74 -10.46
CA GLU A 80 -6.72 -5.90 -11.27
C GLU A 80 -6.97 -4.40 -11.01
N GLN A 81 -8.22 -3.99 -10.85
CA GLN A 81 -8.56 -2.60 -10.52
C GLN A 81 -8.07 -2.21 -9.13
N ASP A 82 -8.28 -3.06 -8.12
CA ASP A 82 -7.78 -2.84 -6.77
C ASP A 82 -6.25 -2.77 -6.75
N PHE A 83 -5.57 -3.65 -7.50
CA PHE A 83 -4.11 -3.64 -7.59
C PHE A 83 -3.58 -2.35 -8.24
N LYS A 84 -4.21 -1.87 -9.32
CA LYS A 84 -3.83 -0.58 -9.94
C LYS A 84 -4.01 0.59 -8.96
N SER A 85 -5.11 0.59 -8.20
CA SER A 85 -5.35 1.62 -7.19
C SER A 85 -4.29 1.62 -6.07
N LEU A 86 -3.79 0.44 -5.70
CA LEU A 86 -2.69 0.26 -4.77
C LEU A 86 -1.35 0.72 -5.35
N ASP A 87 -1.04 0.33 -6.58
CA ASP A 87 0.19 0.75 -7.29
C ASP A 87 0.29 2.28 -7.37
N TYR A 88 -0.79 2.96 -7.77
CA TYR A 88 -0.82 4.43 -7.76
C TYR A 88 -0.57 5.01 -6.36
N GLN A 89 -1.15 4.43 -5.31
CA GLN A 89 -0.93 4.91 -3.95
C GLN A 89 0.53 4.78 -3.50
N ILE A 90 1.21 3.71 -3.94
CA ILE A 90 2.63 3.49 -3.63
C ILE A 90 3.49 4.52 -4.37
N GLN A 91 3.16 4.82 -5.63
CA GLN A 91 3.85 5.87 -6.40
C GLN A 91 3.67 7.25 -5.77
N ASP A 92 2.46 7.56 -5.27
CA ASP A 92 2.20 8.80 -4.54
C ASP A 92 3.02 8.86 -3.25
N LEU A 93 3.11 7.76 -2.48
CA LEU A 93 3.92 7.70 -1.26
C LEU A 93 5.40 7.91 -1.57
N ILE A 94 5.94 7.26 -2.61
CA ILE A 94 7.34 7.45 -3.03
C ILE A 94 7.60 8.91 -3.39
N THR A 95 6.66 9.57 -4.09
CA THR A 95 6.75 10.98 -4.45
C THR A 95 6.73 11.88 -3.21
N MET A 96 5.88 11.57 -2.24
CA MET A 96 5.82 12.30 -0.96
C MET A 96 7.14 12.16 -0.18
N MET A 97 7.65 10.93 -0.07
CA MET A 97 8.91 10.63 0.61
C MET A 97 10.10 11.33 -0.05
N SER A 98 10.15 11.39 -1.39
CA SER A 98 11.28 11.98 -2.11
C SER A 98 11.41 13.49 -1.91
N HIS A 99 10.29 14.19 -1.74
CA HIS A 99 10.27 15.64 -1.56
C HIS A 99 10.45 16.10 -0.11
N HIS A 100 10.15 15.25 0.88
CA HIS A 100 9.91 15.71 2.26
C HIS A 100 10.71 14.97 3.35
N ILE A 101 11.57 14.00 2.99
CA ILE A 101 12.37 13.25 3.97
C ILE A 101 13.87 13.38 3.67
N ASP A 102 14.63 13.81 4.68
CA ASP A 102 16.10 13.73 4.66
C ASP A 102 16.54 12.25 4.63
N ARG A 103 17.39 11.87 3.66
CA ARG A 103 17.76 10.45 3.37
C ARG A 103 16.61 9.58 2.86
N SER A 104 15.63 10.18 2.18
CA SER A 104 14.52 9.50 1.51
C SER A 104 14.92 8.26 0.69
N ASN A 105 16.07 8.27 0.05
CA ASN A 105 16.56 7.16 -0.76
C ASN A 105 16.60 5.80 -0.03
N THR A 106 17.01 5.75 1.24
CA THR A 106 17.11 4.47 1.96
C THR A 106 15.72 3.92 2.28
N ALA A 107 14.81 4.76 2.76
CA ALA A 107 13.44 4.37 3.06
C ALA A 107 12.66 4.01 1.78
N ILE A 108 12.89 4.72 0.66
CA ILE A 108 12.30 4.39 -0.64
C ILE A 108 12.82 3.05 -1.14
N GLN A 109 14.13 2.79 -1.06
CA GLN A 109 14.71 1.50 -1.45
C GLN A 109 14.15 0.35 -0.62
N GLU A 110 13.99 0.57 0.68
CA GLU A 110 13.37 -0.42 1.58
C GLU A 110 11.92 -0.71 1.17
N LEU A 111 11.10 0.32 0.96
CA LEU A 111 9.72 0.19 0.50
C LEU A 111 9.63 -0.59 -0.82
N LEU A 112 10.47 -0.24 -1.81
CA LEU A 112 10.52 -0.92 -3.10
C LEU A 112 10.94 -2.38 -2.94
N SER A 113 11.90 -2.68 -2.06
CA SER A 113 12.32 -4.07 -1.80
C SER A 113 11.19 -4.94 -1.23
N TYR A 114 10.23 -4.33 -0.53
CA TYR A 114 9.03 -5.00 -0.04
C TYR A 114 7.93 -5.12 -1.11
N TYR A 115 7.82 -4.11 -1.99
CA TYR A 115 6.79 -4.06 -3.02
C TYR A 115 7.09 -4.94 -4.26
N GLU A 116 8.33 -4.94 -4.76
CA GLU A 116 8.72 -5.68 -5.97
C GLU A 116 8.36 -7.18 -5.94
N PRO A 117 8.55 -7.94 -4.83
CA PRO A 117 8.13 -9.33 -4.76
C PRO A 117 6.61 -9.51 -4.89
N PHE A 118 5.83 -8.56 -4.35
CA PHE A 118 4.39 -8.55 -4.45
C PHE A 118 3.93 -8.25 -5.88
N GLU A 119 4.47 -7.21 -6.51
CA GLU A 119 4.20 -6.87 -7.92
C GLU A 119 4.54 -8.05 -8.85
N ARG A 120 5.70 -8.68 -8.64
CA ARG A 120 6.13 -9.87 -9.40
C ARG A 120 5.12 -11.02 -9.26
N GLN A 121 4.54 -11.20 -8.08
CA GLN A 121 3.54 -12.24 -7.86
C GLN A 121 2.19 -11.90 -8.52
N PHE A 122 1.81 -10.62 -8.55
CA PHE A 122 0.65 -10.14 -9.31
C PHE A 122 0.84 -10.38 -10.82
N ASN A 123 2.03 -10.10 -11.36
CA ASN A 123 2.33 -10.37 -12.76
C ASN A 123 2.23 -11.86 -13.12
N LYS A 124 2.64 -12.77 -12.22
CA LYS A 124 2.42 -14.21 -12.40
C LYS A 124 0.94 -14.58 -12.37
N PHE A 125 0.16 -13.96 -11.50
CA PHE A 125 -1.29 -14.14 -11.44
C PHE A 125 -1.98 -13.69 -12.74
N LYS A 126 -1.57 -12.55 -13.30
CA LYS A 126 -2.02 -12.08 -14.62
C LYS A 126 -1.73 -13.09 -15.73
N VAL A 127 -0.57 -13.76 -15.71
CA VAL A 127 -0.26 -14.85 -16.66
C VAL A 127 -1.20 -16.05 -16.45
N ALA A 128 -1.42 -16.46 -15.20
CA ALA A 128 -2.35 -17.56 -14.89
C ALA A 128 -3.77 -17.26 -15.39
N TYR A 129 -4.24 -16.02 -15.20
CA TYR A 129 -5.51 -15.56 -15.75
C TYR A 129 -5.57 -15.64 -17.28
N LYS A 130 -4.52 -15.18 -18.00
CA LYS A 130 -4.48 -15.28 -19.46
C LYS A 130 -4.62 -16.72 -19.95
N ILE A 131 -3.89 -17.64 -19.32
CA ILE A 131 -3.97 -19.08 -19.63
C ILE A 131 -5.38 -19.61 -19.35
N TYR A 132 -5.95 -19.25 -18.20
CA TYR A 132 -7.31 -19.63 -17.83
C TYR A 132 -8.33 -19.15 -18.87
N ASN A 133 -8.30 -17.87 -19.24
CA ASN A 133 -9.25 -17.30 -20.21
C ASN A 133 -9.16 -17.97 -21.59
N GLN A 134 -7.94 -18.33 -22.02
CA GLN A 134 -7.69 -19.01 -23.29
C GLN A 134 -8.11 -20.47 -23.28
N ARG A 135 -7.90 -21.18 -22.17
CA ARG A 135 -8.08 -22.64 -22.07
C ARG A 135 -9.31 -23.07 -21.29
N TYR A 136 -10.17 -22.16 -20.86
CA TYR A 136 -11.32 -22.50 -20.02
C TYR A 136 -12.24 -23.59 -20.60
N GLU A 137 -12.45 -23.56 -21.92
CA GLU A 137 -13.31 -24.52 -22.64
C GLU A 137 -12.63 -25.87 -22.91
N ASP A 138 -11.32 -25.99 -22.65
CA ASP A 138 -10.60 -27.24 -22.80
C ASP A 138 -10.94 -28.17 -21.62
N GLU A 139 -11.57 -29.31 -21.90
CA GLU A 139 -11.98 -30.27 -20.88
C GLU A 139 -10.82 -30.84 -20.06
N ALA A 140 -9.60 -30.84 -20.61
CA ALA A 140 -8.39 -31.32 -19.92
C ALA A 140 -7.69 -30.22 -19.10
N PHE A 141 -8.15 -28.96 -19.19
CA PHE A 141 -7.53 -27.85 -18.49
C PHE A 141 -7.92 -27.83 -17.01
N ASP A 142 -6.91 -27.73 -16.14
CA ASP A 142 -7.12 -27.58 -14.70
C ASP A 142 -7.50 -26.14 -14.35
N LYS A 143 -8.81 -25.91 -14.21
CA LYS A 143 -9.38 -24.63 -13.79
C LYS A 143 -8.92 -24.20 -12.39
N ASN A 144 -8.48 -25.11 -11.53
CA ASN A 144 -7.96 -24.77 -10.20
C ASN A 144 -6.65 -23.98 -10.26
N ALA A 145 -5.92 -24.02 -11.39
CA ALA A 145 -4.63 -23.36 -11.54
C ALA A 145 -4.68 -21.85 -11.25
N ILE A 146 -5.76 -21.16 -11.64
CA ILE A 146 -5.92 -19.73 -11.37
C ILE A 146 -6.10 -19.45 -9.88
N ALA A 147 -6.88 -20.28 -9.17
CA ALA A 147 -7.06 -20.18 -7.72
C ALA A 147 -5.76 -20.48 -6.96
N PHE A 148 -4.98 -21.48 -7.40
CA PHE A 148 -3.64 -21.71 -6.85
C PHE A 148 -2.71 -20.50 -7.03
N SER A 149 -2.82 -19.80 -8.16
CA SER A 149 -2.06 -18.57 -8.37
C SER A 149 -2.55 -17.42 -7.48
N LYS A 150 -3.86 -17.32 -7.24
CA LYS A 150 -4.44 -16.35 -6.29
C LYS A 150 -3.95 -16.62 -4.86
N ILE A 151 -3.91 -17.87 -4.40
CA ILE A 151 -3.37 -18.22 -3.08
C ILE A 151 -1.94 -17.70 -2.90
N LYS A 152 -1.09 -17.85 -3.93
CA LYS A 152 0.29 -17.32 -3.90
C LYS A 152 0.32 -15.79 -3.85
N LEU A 153 -0.61 -15.12 -4.53
CA LEU A 153 -0.79 -13.67 -4.44
C LEU A 153 -1.17 -13.26 -3.02
N ASP A 154 -2.13 -13.93 -2.39
CA ASP A 154 -2.60 -13.64 -1.04
C ASP A 154 -1.51 -13.80 0.01
N GLN A 155 -0.69 -14.85 -0.12
CA GLN A 155 0.51 -15.04 0.71
C GLN A 155 1.54 -13.91 0.52
N SER A 156 1.64 -13.36 -0.69
CA SER A 156 2.54 -12.23 -0.97
C SER A 156 2.00 -10.94 -0.36
N ILE A 157 0.69 -10.71 -0.44
CA ILE A 157 0.02 -9.57 0.19
C ILE A 157 0.20 -9.60 1.71
N GLU A 158 0.03 -10.75 2.34
CA GLU A 158 0.25 -10.90 3.79
C GLU A 158 1.68 -10.50 4.20
N LYS A 159 2.67 -10.99 3.45
CA LYS A 159 4.07 -10.60 3.66
C LYS A 159 4.28 -9.11 3.46
N PHE A 160 3.70 -8.53 2.41
CA PHE A 160 3.78 -7.11 2.14
C PHE A 160 3.17 -6.27 3.27
N VAL A 161 1.98 -6.60 3.76
CA VAL A 161 1.35 -5.91 4.90
C VAL A 161 2.21 -5.99 6.16
N ASN A 162 2.78 -7.17 6.46
CA ASN A 162 3.69 -7.33 7.60
C ASN A 162 4.98 -6.50 7.44
N ASN A 163 5.52 -6.42 6.22
CA ASN A 163 6.67 -5.57 5.93
C ASN A 163 6.32 -4.08 6.06
N MET A 164 5.13 -3.66 5.63
CA MET A 164 4.65 -2.29 5.82
C MET A 164 4.47 -1.94 7.30
N LYS A 165 4.00 -2.89 8.12
CA LYS A 165 3.94 -2.73 9.58
C LYS A 165 5.31 -2.43 10.17
N LYS A 166 6.32 -3.22 9.77
CA LYS A 166 7.70 -3.03 10.20
C LYS A 166 8.26 -1.68 9.71
N PHE A 167 8.07 -1.38 8.43
CA PHE A 167 8.51 -0.15 7.79
C PHE A 167 7.97 1.09 8.50
N ALA A 168 6.66 1.12 8.78
CA ALA A 168 5.99 2.21 9.48
C ALA A 168 6.53 2.41 10.90
N LYS A 169 6.77 1.31 11.62
CA LYS A 169 7.28 1.37 12.98
C LYS A 169 8.73 1.86 13.02
N GLU A 170 9.58 1.38 12.12
CA GLU A 170 11.01 1.69 12.12
C GLU A 170 11.31 3.11 11.59
N ASN A 171 10.59 3.55 10.55
CA ASN A 171 10.86 4.84 9.90
C ASN A 171 10.02 5.99 10.47
N TYR A 172 8.85 5.70 11.06
CA TYR A 172 7.90 6.72 11.50
C TYR A 172 7.36 6.48 12.92
N ASN A 173 7.76 5.42 13.62
CA ASN A 173 7.18 5.02 14.92
C ASN A 173 5.64 4.92 14.89
N HIS A 174 5.07 4.59 13.73
CA HIS A 174 3.63 4.48 13.52
C HIS A 174 3.14 3.04 13.67
N GLU A 175 1.98 2.88 14.30
CA GLU A 175 1.27 1.60 14.35
C GLU A 175 0.20 1.60 13.25
N ILE A 176 0.45 0.81 12.20
CA ILE A 176 -0.44 0.78 11.05
C ILE A 176 -1.83 0.26 11.41
N TYR A 177 -2.83 0.71 10.64
CA TYR A 177 -4.12 0.06 10.57
C TYR A 177 -3.97 -1.42 10.21
N GLU A 178 -4.57 -2.30 11.00
CA GLU A 178 -4.63 -3.74 10.74
C GLU A 178 -5.92 -4.09 9.99
N PRO A 179 -5.86 -4.28 8.66
CA PRO A 179 -7.04 -4.61 7.89
C PRO A 179 -7.53 -6.02 8.22
N ASN A 180 -8.84 -6.23 8.17
CA ASN A 180 -9.42 -7.56 8.25
C ASN A 180 -9.16 -8.31 6.93
N LEU A 181 -8.39 -9.40 7.00
CA LEU A 181 -7.99 -10.19 5.84
C LEU A 181 -8.77 -11.49 5.78
N ASN A 182 -9.34 -11.79 4.61
CA ASN A 182 -9.95 -13.09 4.35
C ASN A 182 -8.93 -14.21 4.58
N LYS A 183 -9.41 -15.34 5.12
CA LYS A 183 -8.57 -16.52 5.34
C LYS A 183 -7.99 -16.98 4.00
N ILE A 184 -6.70 -17.34 4.02
CA ILE A 184 -6.07 -17.96 2.85
C ILE A 184 -6.75 -19.30 2.63
N ILE A 185 -7.25 -19.50 1.41
CA ILE A 185 -7.96 -20.71 0.99
C ILE A 185 -7.04 -21.92 1.17
N ASP A 186 -7.55 -23.00 1.76
CA ASP A 186 -6.77 -24.24 1.88
C ASP A 186 -6.65 -24.91 0.51
N LYS A 187 -5.43 -25.26 0.12
CA LYS A 187 -5.14 -25.99 -1.13
C LYS A 187 -5.87 -27.33 -1.21
N ASN A 188 -6.23 -27.92 -0.07
CA ASN A 188 -6.99 -29.16 -0.01
C ASN A 188 -8.45 -29.00 -0.48
N GLU A 189 -8.95 -27.77 -0.57
CA GLU A 189 -10.29 -27.46 -1.11
C GLU A 189 -10.35 -27.50 -2.66
N ALA A 190 -9.23 -27.82 -3.32
CA ALA A 190 -9.17 -27.93 -4.78
C ALA A 190 -10.18 -28.96 -5.32
N ILE A 191 -10.92 -28.56 -6.36
CA ILE A 191 -11.99 -29.38 -6.93
C ILE A 191 -11.39 -30.40 -7.89
N ASN A 192 -11.48 -31.68 -7.53
CA ASN A 192 -11.02 -32.79 -8.35
C ASN A 192 -12.12 -33.22 -9.36
N VAL A 193 -12.15 -32.58 -10.52
CA VAL A 193 -13.14 -32.87 -11.59
C VAL A 193 -13.06 -34.33 -12.09
N GLN A 194 -11.92 -35.01 -11.92
CA GLN A 194 -11.73 -36.41 -12.34
C GLN A 194 -12.57 -37.44 -11.54
N LYS A 195 -13.11 -37.11 -10.36
CA LYS A 195 -13.92 -38.06 -9.58
C LYS A 195 -15.37 -38.22 -10.07
N TYR A 196 -15.89 -37.28 -10.86
CA TYR A 196 -17.30 -37.28 -11.30
C TYR A 196 -17.52 -37.79 -12.73
N LYS A 197 -16.45 -38.11 -13.49
CA LYS A 197 -16.55 -38.76 -14.81
C LYS A 197 -16.49 -40.30 -14.76
N LYS A 198 -16.46 -40.91 -13.56
CA LYS A 198 -16.37 -42.38 -13.36
C LYS A 198 -17.52 -42.99 -12.54
N SER A 199 -18.61 -42.25 -12.32
CA SER A 199 -19.85 -42.75 -11.70
C SER A 199 -20.95 -42.84 -12.72
#